data_AF-A0A9D7RWN1-F1
#
_entry.id   AF-A0A9D7RWN1-F1
#
_cell.length_a   1.000
_cell.length_b   1.000
_cell.length_c   1.000
_cell.angle_alpha   90.00
_cell.angle_beta   90.00
_cell.angle_gamma   90.00
#
_symmetry.space_group_name_H-M   'P 1'
#
loop_
_entity.id
_entity.type
_entity.pdbx_description
1 polymer ?
#
loop_
_entity_poly.entity_id
_entity_poly.type
_entity_poly.pdbx_seq_one_letter_code
_entity_poly.pdbx_strand_id
1 'polypeptide(L)'
;MDVGTLSVPWWASLYLVVLFAFTVAGIFEDWKRNPRAACASAISCCFSFVFVIGFFHPDWAGKFGWVLIPMLIYGLMWEFYASVQETGQAEQELKSYDDLTDDEKSMLLNMAIVANALVVVPGYVAGLKLCVDLFL
;
A
#
# COMPACT_ATOMS: atom_id res chain seq x y z
N MET A 1 1.73 29.39 19.18
CA MET A 1 1.74 28.39 18.11
C MET A 1 1.13 27.15 18.72
N ASP A 2 -0.18 26.97 18.55
CA ASP A 2 -0.81 25.72 18.91
C ASP A 2 -0.17 24.64 18.04
N VAL A 3 0.53 23.70 18.67
CA VAL A 3 0.89 22.45 18.04
C VAL A 3 -0.44 21.72 17.89
N GLY A 4 -1.19 22.08 16.84
CA GLY A 4 -2.41 21.41 16.46
C GLY A 4 -2.06 19.94 16.29
N THR A 5 -2.42 19.12 17.26
CA THR A 5 -2.23 17.68 17.19
C THR A 5 -2.90 17.23 15.90
N LEU A 6 -2.13 16.64 14.97
CA LEU A 6 -2.71 15.91 13.85
C LEU A 6 -3.46 14.70 14.45
N SER A 7 -4.69 14.94 14.89
CA SER A 7 -5.54 13.94 15.51
C SER A 7 -6.24 13.17 14.40
N VAL A 8 -5.61 12.08 13.99
CA VAL A 8 -6.22 11.09 13.13
C VAL A 8 -7.15 10.22 13.98
N PRO A 9 -8.34 9.83 13.52
CA PRO A 9 -9.18 8.87 14.23
C PRO A 9 -8.42 7.60 14.62
N TRP A 10 -8.74 7.01 15.77
CA TRP A 10 -7.99 5.86 16.31
C TRP A 10 -7.94 4.68 15.34
N TRP A 11 -9.00 4.46 14.56
CA TRP A 11 -9.08 3.38 13.57
C TRP A 11 -8.16 3.62 12.37
N ALA A 12 -7.97 4.87 11.95
CA ALA A 12 -7.03 5.22 10.88
C ALA A 12 -5.59 5.15 11.38
N SER A 13 -5.35 5.47 12.65
CA SER A 13 -4.06 5.23 13.30
C SER A 13 -3.72 3.73 13.36
N LEU A 14 -4.69 2.88 13.73
CA LEU A 14 -4.55 1.43 13.73
C LEU A 14 -4.26 0.91 12.31
N TYR A 15 -4.98 1.40 11.30
CA TYR A 15 -4.73 1.08 9.89
C TYR A 15 -3.30 1.41 9.49
N LEU A 16 -2.79 2.60 9.80
CA LEU A 16 -1.42 3.00 9.49
C LEU A 16 -0.38 2.10 10.17
N VAL A 17 -0.61 1.70 11.42
CA VAL A 17 0.28 0.77 12.13
C VAL A 17 0.30 -0.60 11.44
N VAL A 18 -0.86 -1.12 11.04
CA VAL A 18 -0.98 -2.39 10.32
C VAL A 18 -0.29 -2.31 8.95
N LEU A 19 -0.56 -1.25 8.19
CA LEU A 19 0.10 -0.98 6.91
C LEU A 19 1.63 -0.95 7.07
N PHE A 20 2.13 -0.21 8.06
CA PHE A 20 3.56 -0.14 8.34
C PHE A 20 4.17 -1.50 8.68
N ALA A 21 3.51 -2.28 9.54
CA ALA A 21 4.00 -3.60 9.92
C ALA A 21 4.10 -4.54 8.71
N PHE A 22 3.08 -4.56 7.84
CA PHE A 22 3.09 -5.35 6.61
C PHE A 22 4.14 -4.87 5.62
N THR A 23 4.27 -3.55 5.40
CA THR A 23 5.30 -3.02 4.52
C THR A 23 6.70 -3.35 5.02
N VAL A 24 6.97 -3.20 6.32
CA VAL A 24 8.28 -3.56 6.89
C VAL A 24 8.57 -5.05 6.71
N ALA A 25 7.59 -5.91 6.97
CA ALA A 25 7.73 -7.35 6.74
C ALA A 25 8.05 -7.66 5.26
N GLY A 26 7.29 -7.08 4.32
CA GLY A 26 7.52 -7.23 2.88
C GLY A 26 8.88 -6.69 2.43
N ILE A 27 9.29 -5.51 2.92
CA ILE A 27 10.62 -4.93 2.65
C ILE A 27 11.73 -5.87 3.11
N PHE A 28 11.62 -6.49 4.28
CA PHE A 28 12.65 -7.42 4.76
C PHE A 28 12.79 -8.66 3.89
N GLU A 29 11.68 -9.15 3.33
CA GLU A 29 11.69 -10.26 2.37
C GLU A 29 12.27 -9.83 1.02
N ASP A 30 11.79 -8.71 0.48
CA ASP A 30 12.21 -8.15 -0.79
C ASP A 30 13.66 -7.68 -0.80
N TRP A 31 14.17 -7.16 0.32
CA TRP A 31 15.53 -6.64 0.39
C TRP A 31 16.58 -7.72 0.07
N LYS A 32 16.28 -8.97 0.41
CA LYS A 32 17.14 -10.12 0.11
C LYS A 32 17.08 -10.53 -1.36
N ARG A 33 15.92 -10.36 -2.01
CA ARG A 33 15.65 -10.82 -3.38
C ARG A 33 15.95 -9.71 -4.40
N ASN A 34 15.40 -8.52 -4.19
CA ASN A 34 15.51 -7.35 -5.05
C ASN A 34 15.44 -6.03 -4.24
N PRO A 35 16.58 -5.42 -3.88
CA PRO A 35 16.60 -4.20 -3.07
C PRO A 35 15.96 -2.99 -3.75
N ARG A 36 15.86 -2.97 -5.09
CA ARG A 36 15.18 -1.88 -5.81
C ARG A 36 13.68 -1.96 -5.63
N ALA A 37 13.11 -3.18 -5.67
CA ALA A 37 11.70 -3.40 -5.39
C ALA A 37 11.37 -3.03 -3.95
N ALA A 38 12.21 -3.43 -2.99
CA ALA A 38 12.05 -3.05 -1.59
C ALA A 38 12.02 -1.51 -1.39
N CYS A 39 12.92 -0.77 -2.06
CA CYS A 39 12.91 0.70 -2.02
C CYS A 39 11.63 1.29 -2.62
N ALA A 40 11.14 0.76 -3.73
CA ALA A 40 9.92 1.24 -4.36
C ALA A 40 8.67 0.94 -3.51
N SER A 41 8.60 -0.23 -2.87
CA SER A 41 7.56 -0.57 -1.89
C SER A 41 7.59 0.34 -0.67
N ALA A 42 8.78 0.71 -0.19
CA ALA A 42 8.93 1.70 0.88
C ALA A 42 8.40 3.09 0.48
N ILE A 43 8.72 3.54 -0.74
CA ILE A 43 8.23 4.82 -1.28
C ILE A 43 6.71 4.79 -1.45
N SER A 44 6.17 3.71 -2.00
CA SER A 44 4.72 3.49 -2.18
C SER A 44 3.98 3.57 -0.83
N CYS A 45 4.50 2.89 0.20
CA CYS A 45 3.94 2.97 1.55
C CYS A 45 3.98 4.39 2.11
N CYS A 46 5.11 5.11 1.95
CA CYS A 46 5.20 6.52 2.35
C CYS A 46 4.11 7.38 1.67
N PHE A 47 3.76 7.10 0.42
CA PHE A 47 2.69 7.81 -0.27
C PHE A 47 1.32 7.52 0.34
N SER A 48 1.02 6.25 0.64
CA SER A 48 -0.19 5.86 1.36
C SER A 48 -0.31 6.56 2.73
N PHE A 49 0.79 6.71 3.46
CA PHE A 49 0.84 7.49 4.70
C PHE A 49 0.47 8.96 4.47
N VAL A 50 1.08 9.60 3.46
CA VAL A 50 0.78 10.98 3.08
C VAL A 50 -0.70 11.12 2.72
N PHE A 51 -1.27 10.19 1.97
CA PHE A 51 -2.68 10.23 1.57
C PHE A 51 -3.65 10.07 2.72
N VAL A 52 -3.43 9.11 3.61
CA VAL A 52 -4.31 8.86 4.75
C VAL A 52 -4.25 10.03 5.73
N ILE A 53 -3.05 10.51 6.06
CA ILE A 53 -2.90 11.67 6.96
C ILE A 53 -3.46 12.92 6.29
N GLY A 54 -3.16 13.12 5.01
CA GLY A 54 -3.63 14.25 4.22
C GLY A 54 -5.15 14.30 4.08
N PHE A 55 -5.81 13.15 4.00
CA PHE A 55 -7.27 13.04 3.97
C PHE A 55 -7.92 13.62 5.23
N PHE A 56 -7.33 13.44 6.42
CA PHE A 56 -7.82 14.05 7.66
C PHE A 56 -7.30 15.47 7.90
N HIS A 57 -6.25 15.87 7.20
CA HIS A 57 -5.60 17.17 7.35
C HIS A 57 -5.34 17.83 5.98
N PRO A 58 -6.41 18.24 5.27
CA PRO A 58 -6.30 18.76 3.91
C PRO A 58 -5.45 20.04 3.82
N ASP A 59 -5.44 20.89 4.85
CA ASP A 59 -4.58 22.09 4.91
C ASP A 59 -3.08 21.75 4.86
N TRP A 60 -2.69 20.62 5.46
CA TRP A 60 -1.31 20.12 5.39
C TRP A 60 -1.02 19.51 4.03
N ALA A 61 -1.95 18.70 3.51
CA ALA A 61 -1.83 18.09 2.19
C ALA A 61 -1.74 19.13 1.05
N GLY A 62 -2.49 20.23 1.17
CA GLY A 62 -2.49 21.33 0.20
C GLY A 62 -1.10 21.94 0.00
N LYS A 63 -0.18 21.82 0.97
CA LYS A 63 1.22 22.28 0.83
C LYS A 63 2.02 21.47 -0.19
N PHE A 64 1.65 20.21 -0.42
CA PHE A 64 2.24 19.37 -1.46
C PHE A 64 1.70 19.73 -2.86
N GLY A 65 0.51 20.34 -2.93
CA GLY A 65 -0.09 20.80 -4.18
C GLY A 65 -0.20 19.69 -5.23
N TRP A 66 0.03 20.07 -6.48
CA TRP A 66 -0.09 19.17 -7.64
C TRP A 66 0.85 17.95 -7.61
N VAL A 67 1.83 17.88 -6.69
CA VAL A 67 2.71 16.71 -6.51
C VAL A 67 1.96 15.49 -5.99
N LEU A 68 0.80 15.68 -5.33
CA LEU A 68 -0.03 14.57 -4.86
C LEU A 68 -0.53 13.67 -6.00
N ILE A 69 -0.78 14.24 -7.19
CA ILE A 69 -1.27 13.49 -8.35
C ILE A 69 -0.23 12.51 -8.91
N PRO A 70 1.01 12.92 -9.26
CA PRO A 70 2.02 11.97 -9.72
C PRO A 70 2.41 10.96 -8.62
N MET A 71 2.37 11.33 -7.33
CA MET A 71 2.54 10.36 -6.24
C MET A 71 1.45 9.29 -6.27
N LEU A 72 0.18 9.70 -6.49
CA LEU A 72 -0.96 8.79 -6.54
C LEU A 72 -0.84 7.83 -7.72
N ILE A 73 -0.52 8.36 -8.91
CA ILE A 73 -0.33 7.56 -10.13
C ILE A 73 0.82 6.57 -9.96
N TYR A 74 1.98 7.04 -9.47
CA TYR A 74 3.13 6.18 -9.26
C TYR A 74 2.83 5.07 -8.27
N GLY A 75 2.24 5.42 -7.12
CA GLY A 75 1.92 4.44 -6.08
C GLY A 75 0.95 3.37 -6.59
N LEU A 76 -0.13 3.77 -7.27
CA LEU A 76 -1.05 2.82 -7.90
C LEU A 76 -0.35 1.91 -8.90
N MET A 77 0.46 2.46 -9.81
CA MET A 77 1.20 1.67 -10.79
C MET A 77 2.17 0.69 -10.13
N TRP A 78 2.84 1.11 -9.05
CA TRP A 78 3.74 0.25 -8.30
C TRP A 78 3.00 -0.90 -7.62
N GLU A 79 1.88 -0.64 -6.94
CA GLU A 79 1.10 -1.69 -6.27
C GLU A 79 0.55 -2.72 -7.26
N PHE A 80 0.08 -2.28 -8.44
CA PHE A 80 -0.33 -3.21 -9.50
C PHE A 80 0.85 -4.05 -9.99
N TYR A 81 2.02 -3.42 -10.21
CA TYR A 81 3.21 -4.13 -10.64
C TYR A 81 3.70 -5.16 -9.60
N ALA A 82 3.78 -4.74 -8.33
CA ALA A 82 4.17 -5.59 -7.21
C ALA A 82 3.21 -6.76 -7.04
N SER A 83 1.89 -6.52 -7.08
CA SER A 83 0.88 -7.56 -6.97
C SER A 83 1.01 -8.62 -8.07
N VAL A 84 1.23 -8.22 -9.33
CA VAL A 84 1.44 -9.16 -10.44
C VAL A 84 2.73 -9.97 -10.24
N GLN A 85 3.80 -9.32 -9.82
CA GLN A 85 5.09 -9.98 -9.58
C GLN A 85 5.01 -11.00 -8.43
N GLU A 86 4.44 -10.59 -7.29
CA GLU A 86 4.25 -11.44 -6.10
C GLU A 86 3.33 -12.61 -6.40
N THR A 87 2.23 -12.37 -7.13
CA THR A 87 1.31 -13.43 -7.54
C THR A 87 2.02 -14.48 -8.40
N GLY A 88 2.83 -14.05 -9.37
CA GLY A 88 3.59 -14.97 -10.22
C GLY A 88 4.64 -15.77 -9.44
N GLN A 89 5.26 -15.17 -8.42
CA GLN A 89 6.19 -15.87 -7.52
C GLN A 89 5.46 -16.87 -6.63
N ALA A 90 4.34 -16.46 -6.02
CA ALA A 90 3.51 -17.33 -5.19
C ALA A 90 2.98 -18.54 -5.98
N GLU A 91 2.60 -18.35 -7.25
CA GLU A 91 2.19 -19.45 -8.13
C GLU A 91 3.33 -20.44 -8.38
N GLN A 92 4.57 -19.96 -8.57
CA GLN A 92 5.75 -20.81 -8.73
C GLN A 92 6.11 -21.57 -7.45
N GLU A 93 6.03 -20.90 -6.29
CA GLU A 93 6.26 -21.55 -4.99
C GLU A 93 5.17 -22.59 -4.71
N LEU A 94 3.89 -22.29 -4.97
CA LEU A 94 2.77 -23.23 -4.79
C LEU A 94 2.84 -24.45 -5.71
N LYS A 95 3.42 -24.32 -6.92
CA LYS A 95 3.66 -25.46 -7.82
C LYS A 95 4.61 -26.50 -7.23
N SER A 96 5.48 -26.11 -6.29
CA SER A 96 6.41 -27.04 -5.64
C SER A 96 5.80 -27.88 -4.50
N TYR A 97 4.55 -27.58 -4.11
CA TYR A 97 3.83 -28.35 -3.10
C TYR A 97 2.96 -29.42 -3.77
N ASP A 98 3.45 -30.66 -3.78
CA ASP A 98 2.75 -31.81 -4.35
C ASP A 98 1.51 -32.23 -3.54
N ASP A 99 1.46 -31.86 -2.26
CA ASP A 99 0.37 -32.25 -1.34
C ASP A 99 -0.90 -31.40 -1.49
N LEU A 100 -0.87 -30.33 -2.27
CA LEU A 100 -2.00 -29.41 -2.47
C LEU A 100 -2.66 -29.64 -3.83
N THR A 101 -4.00 -29.67 -3.82
CA THR A 101 -4.80 -29.67 -5.06
C THR A 101 -4.73 -28.31 -5.77
N ASP A 102 -5.00 -28.30 -7.08
CA ASP A 102 -5.01 -27.05 -7.87
C ASP A 102 -6.04 -26.03 -7.35
N ASP A 103 -7.17 -26.52 -6.82
CA ASP A 103 -8.21 -25.68 -6.21
C ASP A 103 -7.72 -25.01 -4.91
N GLU A 104 -7.00 -25.75 -4.06
CA GLU A 104 -6.42 -25.19 -2.83
C GLU A 104 -5.33 -24.16 -3.12
N LYS A 105 -4.47 -24.42 -4.13
CA LYS A 105 -3.44 -23.48 -4.59
C LYS A 105 -4.08 -22.17 -5.07
N SER A 106 -5.12 -22.28 -5.90
CA SER A 106 -5.89 -21.12 -6.39
C SER A 106 -6.55 -20.36 -5.25
N MET A 107 -7.14 -21.06 -4.27
CA MET A 107 -7.77 -20.44 -3.11
C MET A 107 -6.76 -19.65 -2.27
N LEU A 108 -5.58 -20.24 -1.97
CA LEU A 108 -4.51 -19.58 -1.20
C LEU A 108 -4.01 -18.31 -1.91
N LEU A 109 -3.78 -18.40 -3.21
CA LEU A 109 -3.31 -17.27 -4.02
C LEU A 109 -4.35 -16.14 -4.06
N ASN A 110 -5.63 -16.47 -4.25
CA ASN A 110 -6.71 -15.48 -4.21
C ASN A 110 -6.86 -14.83 -2.83
N MET A 111 -6.71 -15.60 -1.74
CA MET A 111 -6.74 -15.04 -0.38
C MET A 111 -5.60 -14.06 -0.14
N ALA A 112 -4.39 -14.37 -0.62
CA ALA A 112 -3.25 -13.46 -0.53
C ALA A 112 -3.48 -12.14 -1.29
N ILE A 113 -4.01 -12.22 -2.52
CA ILE A 113 -4.33 -11.04 -3.34
C ILE A 113 -5.39 -10.17 -2.65
N VAL A 114 -6.47 -10.79 -2.15
CA VAL A 114 -7.54 -10.07 -1.45
C VAL A 114 -7.03 -9.42 -0.17
N ALA A 115 -6.21 -10.13 0.62
CA ALA A 115 -5.62 -9.57 1.83
C ALA A 115 -4.73 -8.37 1.52
N ASN A 116 -3.89 -8.45 0.48
CA ASN A 116 -3.05 -7.34 0.04
C ASN A 116 -3.91 -6.14 -0.39
N ALA A 117 -4.92 -6.38 -1.24
CA ALA A 117 -5.84 -5.33 -1.70
C ALA A 117 -6.57 -4.65 -0.53
N LEU A 118 -7.03 -5.41 0.48
CA LEU A 118 -7.71 -4.85 1.66
C LEU A 118 -6.82 -3.91 2.48
N VAL A 119 -5.51 -4.15 2.51
CA VAL A 119 -4.55 -3.30 3.21
C VAL A 119 -4.19 -2.07 2.39
N VAL A 120 -3.99 -2.24 1.09
CA VAL A 120 -3.45 -1.19 0.21
C VAL A 120 -4.52 -0.23 -0.31
N VAL A 121 -5.66 -0.76 -0.77
CA VAL A 121 -6.72 0.00 -1.44
C VAL A 121 -7.24 1.19 -0.61
N PRO A 122 -7.50 1.06 0.72
CA PRO A 122 -8.01 2.18 1.50
C PRO A 122 -7.11 3.43 1.47
N GLY A 123 -5.78 3.25 1.48
CA GLY A 123 -4.82 4.36 1.42
C GLY A 123 -4.89 5.11 0.08
N TYR A 124 -5.03 4.38 -1.01
CA TYR A 124 -5.15 4.96 -2.35
C TYR A 124 -6.52 5.57 -2.62
N VAL A 125 -7.59 5.01 -2.06
CA VAL A 125 -8.93 5.62 -2.10
C VAL A 125 -8.92 6.96 -1.35
N ALA A 126 -8.26 7.02 -0.19
CA ALA A 126 -8.06 8.27 0.54
C ALA A 126 -7.27 9.28 -0.30
N GLY A 127 -6.21 8.85 -1.00
CA GLY A 127 -5.43 9.69 -1.90
C GLY A 127 -6.22 10.22 -3.09
N LEU A 128 -7.05 9.39 -3.71
CA LEU A 128 -7.92 9.80 -4.81
C LEU A 128 -8.96 10.82 -4.33
N LYS A 129 -9.60 10.57 -3.19
CA LYS A 129 -10.58 11.48 -2.61
C LYS A 129 -9.93 12.82 -2.25
N LEU A 130 -8.74 12.80 -1.66
CA LEU A 130 -7.94 13.99 -1.35
C LEU A 130 -7.60 14.80 -2.61
N CYS A 131 -7.16 14.15 -3.69
CA CYS A 131 -6.88 14.83 -4.95
C CYS A 131 -8.13 15.45 -5.58
N VAL A 132 -9.28 14.78 -5.51
CA VAL A 132 -10.56 15.33 -5.95
C VAL A 132 -10.90 16.57 -5.13
N ASP A 133 -10.90 16.47 -3.80
CA ASP A 133 -11.34 17.54 -2.92
C ASP A 133 -10.43 18.79 -2.97
N LEU A 134 -9.15 18.63 -3.33
CA LEU A 134 -8.19 19.73 -3.42
C LEU A 134 -8.09 20.38 -4.82
N PHE A 135 -8.39 19.67 -5.90
CA PHE A 135 -8.05 20.12 -7.26
C PHE A 135 -9.19 20.06 -8.29
N LEU A 136 -10.33 19.42 -7.98
CA LEU A 136 -11.47 19.26 -8.89
C LEU A 136 -12.76 19.83 -8.29
#